data_AF-A0A7Y2C7Q8-F1
#
_entry.id   AF-A0A7Y2C7Q8-F1
#
_cell.length_a   1.000
_cell.length_b   1.000
_cell.length_c   1.000
_cell.angle_alpha   90.00
_cell.angle_beta   90.00
_cell.angle_gamma   90.00
#
_symmetry.space_group_name_H-M   'P 1'
#
loop_
_entity.id
_entity.type
_entity.pdbx_description
1 polymer ?
#
loop_
_entity_poly.entity_id
_entity_poly.type
_entity_poly.pdbx_seq_one_letter_code
_entity_poly.pdbx_strand_id
1 'polypeptide(L)'
;MARSKGGFLGRVKGVLGFFIGIFGAMAILGVFFKIMKLDNYEFFMKVGFIGEAAAFVTMGVLELMSSFAGSNSSQNVNEVAPAAASGAALPSNFAEAVDAKLDAKLDEMLVHFASDIDRFRVEMNSLSGEISHSRAAVSSMRSHLEQVSTADLAGDADRMGKGMAILGTEMASAGHAVESMRSDLELLAQRFRSFNGGMPTTNGKADKPPVGRSVV
;
A
#
# COMPACT_ATOMS: atom_id res chain seq x y z
N MET A 1 -39.90 -15.43 -30.53
CA MET A 1 -39.07 -14.20 -30.40
C MET A 1 -37.63 -14.61 -30.05
N ALA A 2 -36.78 -14.84 -31.05
CA ALA A 2 -35.37 -15.16 -30.86
C ALA A 2 -34.53 -14.00 -31.40
N ARG A 3 -34.27 -12.99 -30.57
CA ARG A 3 -33.35 -11.90 -30.89
C ARG A 3 -32.59 -11.52 -29.63
N SER A 4 -31.28 -11.34 -29.78
CA SER A 4 -30.38 -10.61 -28.86
C SER A 4 -29.59 -11.37 -27.77
N LYS A 5 -28.96 -12.52 -28.05
CA LYS A 5 -27.74 -12.92 -27.30
C LYS A 5 -26.44 -12.41 -27.95
N GLY A 6 -26.35 -12.40 -29.29
CA GLY A 6 -25.18 -11.89 -30.01
C GLY A 6 -24.91 -10.38 -29.84
N GLY A 7 -25.93 -9.57 -29.57
CA GLY A 7 -25.80 -8.12 -29.40
C GLY A 7 -25.23 -7.67 -28.05
N PHE A 8 -25.24 -8.55 -27.03
CA PHE A 8 -24.70 -8.24 -25.70
C PHE A 8 -23.19 -8.46 -25.66
N LEU A 9 -22.69 -9.61 -26.13
CA LEU A 9 -21.24 -9.86 -26.21
C LEU A 9 -20.52 -8.86 -27.12
N GLY A 10 -21.12 -8.48 -28.25
CA GLY A 10 -20.56 -7.45 -29.13
C GLY A 10 -20.47 -6.08 -28.47
N ARG A 11 -21.49 -5.70 -27.67
CA ARG A 11 -21.48 -4.46 -26.89
C ARG A 11 -20.46 -4.50 -25.76
N VAL A 12 -20.36 -5.60 -25.04
CA VAL A 12 -19.39 -5.78 -23.96
C VAL A 12 -17.96 -5.73 -24.51
N LYS A 13 -17.68 -6.38 -25.65
CA LYS A 13 -16.35 -6.33 -26.30
C LYS A 13 -15.99 -4.93 -26.79
N GLY A 14 -16.95 -4.19 -27.35
CA GLY A 14 -16.75 -2.80 -27.76
C GLY A 14 -16.49 -1.85 -26.58
N VAL A 15 -17.24 -2.01 -25.49
CA VAL A 15 -17.05 -1.23 -24.25
C VAL A 15 -15.70 -1.57 -23.60
N LEU A 16 -15.34 -2.86 -23.55
CA LEU A 16 -14.06 -3.31 -22.99
C LEU A 16 -12.87 -2.77 -23.79
N GLY A 17 -12.94 -2.78 -25.12
CA GLY A 17 -11.92 -2.18 -26.00
C GLY A 17 -11.75 -0.67 -25.78
N PHE A 18 -12.85 0.05 -25.51
CA PHE A 18 -12.79 1.46 -25.15
C PHE A 18 -12.10 1.69 -23.79
N PHE A 19 -12.40 0.88 -22.79
CA PHE A 19 -11.73 0.95 -21.48
C PHE A 19 -10.23 0.61 -21.59
N ILE A 20 -9.87 -0.43 -22.34
CA ILE A 20 -8.46 -0.77 -22.63
C ILE A 20 -7.75 0.42 -23.28
N GLY A 21 -8.40 1.09 -24.23
CA GLY A 21 -7.87 2.30 -24.87
C GLY A 21 -7.65 3.45 -23.88
N ILE A 22 -8.58 3.70 -22.96
CA ILE A 22 -8.45 4.74 -21.92
C ILE A 22 -7.32 4.42 -20.94
N PHE A 23 -7.26 3.17 -20.45
CA PHE A 23 -6.22 2.76 -19.50
C PHE A 23 -4.83 2.72 -20.14
N GLY A 24 -4.73 2.29 -21.40
CA GLY A 24 -3.51 2.37 -22.20
C GLY A 24 -3.07 3.82 -22.44
N ALA A 25 -4.01 4.72 -22.75
CA ALA A 25 -3.72 6.15 -22.89
C ALA A 25 -3.23 6.76 -21.56
N MET A 26 -3.82 6.37 -20.42
CA MET A 26 -3.34 6.79 -19.09
C MET A 26 -1.95 6.24 -18.75
N ALA A 27 -1.62 5.01 -19.15
CA ALA A 27 -0.29 4.45 -18.97
C ALA A 27 0.76 5.24 -19.77
N ILE A 28 0.46 5.58 -21.03
CA ILE A 28 1.32 6.41 -21.89
C ILE A 28 1.48 7.82 -21.30
N LEU A 29 0.41 8.42 -20.80
CA LEU A 29 0.44 9.71 -20.08
C LEU A 29 1.32 9.64 -18.82
N GLY A 30 1.25 8.53 -18.08
CA GLY A 30 2.12 8.28 -16.92
C GLY A 30 3.60 8.21 -17.29
N VAL A 31 3.94 7.56 -18.41
CA VAL A 31 5.32 7.55 -18.94
C VAL A 31 5.75 8.95 -19.38
N PHE A 32 4.85 9.73 -20.01
CA PHE A 32 5.12 11.10 -20.43
C PHE A 32 5.38 12.03 -19.23
N PHE A 33 4.57 11.91 -18.16
CA PHE A 33 4.78 12.64 -16.92
C PHE A 33 6.06 12.23 -16.17
N LYS A 34 6.47 10.96 -16.29
CA LYS A 34 7.78 10.49 -15.78
C LYS A 34 8.95 11.19 -16.48
N ILE A 35 8.85 11.40 -17.80
CA ILE A 35 9.87 12.13 -18.58
C ILE A 35 9.91 13.61 -18.18
N MET A 36 8.76 14.21 -17.85
CA MET A 36 8.65 15.62 -17.44
C MET A 36 8.90 15.89 -15.94
N LYS A 37 9.20 14.86 -15.12
CA LYS A 37 9.40 14.96 -13.65
C LYS A 37 8.24 15.67 -12.93
N LEU A 38 7.00 15.42 -13.35
CA LEU A 38 5.82 15.94 -12.65
C LEU A 38 5.43 15.00 -11.52
N ASP A 39 5.17 15.57 -10.34
CA ASP A 39 4.64 14.81 -9.20
C ASP A 39 3.33 14.11 -9.61
N ASN A 40 3.16 12.86 -9.18
CA ASN A 40 2.05 11.93 -9.47
C ASN A 40 2.20 10.99 -10.69
N TYR A 41 3.33 10.95 -11.40
CA TYR A 41 3.53 10.00 -12.52
C TYR A 41 3.36 8.52 -12.12
N GLU A 42 3.68 8.19 -10.86
CA GLU A 42 3.63 6.83 -10.34
C GLU A 42 2.19 6.33 -10.17
N PHE A 43 1.25 7.23 -9.83
CA PHE A 43 -0.17 6.92 -9.72
C PHE A 43 -0.76 6.57 -11.09
N PHE A 44 -0.48 7.38 -12.13
CA PHE A 44 -0.99 7.14 -13.49
C PHE A 44 -0.44 5.85 -14.11
N MET A 45 0.84 5.52 -13.87
CA MET A 45 1.40 4.24 -14.30
C MET A 45 0.70 3.06 -13.60
N LYS A 46 0.54 3.11 -12.27
CA LYS A 46 -0.09 2.03 -11.51
C LYS A 46 -1.55 1.84 -11.92
N VAL A 47 -2.32 2.92 -12.05
CA VAL A 47 -3.73 2.88 -12.47
C VAL A 47 -3.87 2.39 -13.92
N GLY A 48 -3.01 2.83 -14.83
CA GLY A 48 -2.99 2.38 -16.22
C GLY A 48 -2.73 0.88 -16.35
N PHE A 49 -1.68 0.38 -15.70
CA PHE A 49 -1.33 -1.06 -15.73
C PHE A 49 -2.35 -1.94 -15.02
N ILE A 50 -2.88 -1.51 -13.87
CA ILE A 50 -3.92 -2.26 -13.14
C ILE A 50 -5.21 -2.32 -13.96
N GLY A 51 -5.58 -1.22 -14.62
CA GLY A 51 -6.76 -1.17 -15.48
C GLY A 51 -6.65 -2.06 -16.71
N GLU A 52 -5.49 -2.09 -17.36
CA GLU A 52 -5.22 -3.01 -18.48
C GLU A 52 -5.24 -4.47 -18.03
N ALA A 53 -4.58 -4.80 -16.91
CA ALA A 53 -4.58 -6.15 -16.36
C ALA A 53 -6.01 -6.63 -15.99
N ALA A 54 -6.83 -5.78 -15.38
CA ALA A 54 -8.21 -6.09 -15.06
C ALA A 54 -9.06 -6.33 -16.32
N ALA A 55 -8.83 -5.58 -17.40
CA ALA A 55 -9.50 -5.79 -18.68
C ALA A 55 -9.11 -7.12 -19.34
N PHE A 56 -7.84 -7.52 -19.25
CA PHE A 56 -7.39 -8.84 -19.73
C PHE A 56 -7.97 -10.00 -18.91
N VAL A 57 -8.02 -9.87 -17.58
CA VAL A 57 -8.63 -10.88 -16.71
C VAL A 57 -10.12 -11.04 -17.03
N THR A 58 -10.85 -9.93 -17.18
CA THR A 58 -12.27 -9.98 -17.53
C THR A 58 -12.53 -10.54 -18.93
N MET A 59 -11.68 -10.21 -19.92
CA MET A 59 -11.73 -10.83 -21.24
C MET A 59 -11.45 -12.34 -21.18
N GLY A 60 -10.42 -12.76 -20.45
CA GLY A 60 -10.07 -14.17 -20.27
C GLY A 60 -11.16 -14.97 -19.57
N VAL A 61 -11.79 -14.41 -18.53
CA VAL A 61 -12.93 -15.03 -17.84
C VAL A 61 -14.16 -15.14 -18.75
N LEU A 62 -14.44 -14.12 -19.58
CA LEU A 62 -15.52 -14.18 -20.56
C LEU A 62 -15.24 -15.20 -21.66
N GLU A 63 -14.00 -15.34 -22.12
CA GLU A 63 -13.60 -16.38 -23.08
C GLU A 63 -13.71 -17.78 -22.47
N LEU A 64 -13.28 -17.97 -21.22
CA LEU A 64 -13.45 -19.22 -20.47
C LEU A 64 -14.92 -19.57 -20.24
N MET A 65 -15.76 -18.60 -19.90
CA MET A 65 -17.20 -18.81 -19.78
C MET A 65 -17.83 -19.12 -21.14
N SER A 66 -17.39 -18.47 -22.22
CA SER A 66 -17.88 -18.75 -23.57
C SER A 66 -17.42 -20.11 -24.10
N SER A 67 -16.23 -20.57 -23.71
CA SER A 67 -15.70 -21.89 -24.09
C SER A 67 -16.44 -23.00 -23.34
N PHE A 68 -16.75 -22.81 -22.05
CA PHE A 68 -17.55 -23.74 -21.24
C PHE A 68 -19.03 -23.73 -21.59
N ALA A 69 -19.63 -22.57 -21.87
CA ALA A 69 -21.04 -22.46 -22.26
C ALA A 69 -21.27 -22.76 -23.75
N GLY A 70 -20.23 -22.66 -24.58
CA GLY A 70 -20.25 -22.87 -26.03
C GLY A 70 -19.80 -24.27 -26.48
N SER A 71 -19.40 -25.18 -25.57
CA SER A 71 -18.92 -26.53 -25.95
C SER A 71 -20.00 -27.48 -26.51
N ASN A 72 -21.20 -26.98 -26.84
CA ASN A 72 -22.22 -27.71 -27.60
C ASN A 72 -22.53 -27.09 -28.98
N SER A 73 -21.67 -26.23 -29.52
CA SER A 73 -21.78 -25.79 -30.91
C SER A 73 -20.44 -25.82 -31.60
N SER A 74 -20.11 -26.99 -32.13
CA SER A 74 -19.22 -27.16 -33.24
C SER A 74 -19.64 -26.27 -34.41
N GLN A 75 -18.82 -25.28 -34.77
CA GLN A 75 -18.41 -24.95 -36.15
C GLN A 75 -17.68 -23.60 -36.13
N ASN A 76 -16.36 -23.62 -36.27
CA ASN A 76 -15.60 -23.54 -37.52
C ASN A 76 -15.36 -22.09 -37.97
N VAL A 77 -14.10 -21.69 -37.81
CA VAL A 77 -13.52 -20.48 -38.38
C VAL A 77 -13.25 -20.77 -39.86
N ASN A 78 -14.02 -20.10 -40.70
CA ASN A 78 -13.75 -19.64 -42.07
C ASN A 78 -12.47 -20.16 -42.79
N GLU A 79 -12.63 -21.01 -43.82
CA GLU A 79 -11.85 -20.93 -45.07
C GLU A 79 -12.57 -21.62 -46.25
N VAL A 80 -13.03 -20.80 -47.21
CA VAL A 80 -13.23 -20.98 -48.68
C VAL A 80 -14.01 -22.20 -49.26
N ALA A 81 -15.14 -21.86 -49.88
CA ALA A 81 -15.84 -22.44 -51.06
C ALA A 81 -16.77 -23.69 -50.92
N PRO A 82 -17.83 -23.78 -51.75
CA PRO A 82 -19.05 -24.55 -51.45
C PRO A 82 -19.08 -25.90 -52.17
N ALA A 83 -19.54 -26.93 -51.48
CA ALA A 83 -20.03 -28.15 -52.14
C ALA A 83 -21.18 -28.76 -51.33
N ALA A 84 -22.28 -28.97 -52.04
CA ALA A 84 -23.48 -29.64 -51.61
C ALA A 84 -23.22 -31.03 -51.01
N ALA A 85 -24.02 -31.37 -50.00
CA ALA A 85 -24.80 -32.62 -49.87
C ALA A 85 -24.83 -33.09 -48.42
N SER A 86 -26.01 -33.04 -47.80
CA SER A 86 -26.77 -34.24 -47.44
C SER A 86 -27.84 -33.85 -46.42
N GLY A 87 -29.02 -33.47 -46.92
CA GLY A 87 -30.24 -33.40 -46.13
C GLY A 87 -30.74 -34.80 -45.86
N ALA A 88 -30.26 -35.43 -44.79
CA ALA A 88 -30.94 -36.58 -44.20
C ALA A 88 -32.13 -36.04 -43.39
N ALA A 89 -33.34 -36.22 -43.91
CA ALA A 89 -34.56 -35.93 -43.17
C ALA A 89 -34.56 -36.80 -41.90
N LEU A 90 -34.44 -36.15 -40.74
CA LEU A 90 -34.57 -36.79 -39.44
C LEU A 90 -35.95 -37.45 -39.36
N PRO A 91 -36.06 -38.70 -38.84
CA PRO A 91 -37.37 -39.34 -38.68
C PRO A 91 -38.26 -38.47 -37.78
N SER A 92 -39.52 -38.26 -38.17
CA SER A 92 -40.49 -37.41 -37.45
C SER A 92 -40.60 -37.73 -35.96
N ASN A 93 -40.40 -39.01 -35.62
CA ASN A 93 -40.46 -39.52 -34.25
C ASN A 93 -39.28 -39.04 -33.39
N PHE A 94 -38.16 -38.66 -34.00
CA PHE A 94 -37.01 -38.08 -33.31
C PHE A 94 -37.22 -36.60 -33.00
N ALA A 95 -37.84 -35.83 -33.91
CA ALA A 95 -38.17 -34.44 -33.66
C ALA A 95 -39.16 -34.30 -32.48
N GLU A 96 -40.19 -35.14 -32.44
CA GLU A 96 -41.19 -35.13 -31.37
C GLU A 96 -40.61 -35.63 -30.02
N ALA A 97 -39.74 -36.64 -30.04
CA ALA A 97 -39.05 -37.11 -28.84
C ALA A 97 -38.01 -36.10 -28.31
N VAL A 98 -37.40 -35.30 -29.19
CA VAL A 98 -36.48 -34.22 -28.82
C VAL A 98 -37.23 -33.05 -28.23
N ASP A 99 -38.37 -32.63 -28.81
CA ASP A 99 -39.21 -31.55 -28.25
C ASP A 99 -39.78 -31.92 -26.87
N ALA A 100 -40.34 -33.12 -26.72
CA ALA A 100 -40.87 -33.57 -25.42
C ALA A 100 -39.77 -33.63 -24.34
N LYS A 101 -38.54 -34.01 -24.72
CA LYS A 101 -37.40 -34.07 -23.80
C LYS A 101 -36.79 -32.69 -23.54
N LEU A 102 -36.89 -31.76 -24.49
CA LEU A 102 -36.48 -30.37 -24.30
C LEU A 102 -37.42 -29.64 -23.35
N ASP A 103 -38.74 -29.81 -23.50
CA ASP A 103 -39.73 -29.18 -22.62
C ASP A 103 -39.60 -29.68 -21.18
N ALA A 104 -39.51 -30.99 -20.98
CA ALA A 104 -39.29 -31.56 -19.65
C ALA A 104 -37.99 -31.05 -19.01
N LYS A 105 -36.92 -30.92 -19.81
CA LYS A 105 -35.62 -30.43 -19.32
C LYS A 105 -35.62 -28.92 -19.11
N LEU A 106 -36.38 -28.15 -19.88
CA LEU A 106 -36.54 -26.70 -19.69
C LEU A 106 -37.30 -26.40 -18.40
N ASP A 107 -38.35 -27.18 -18.13
CA ASP A 107 -39.16 -27.03 -16.91
C ASP A 107 -38.32 -27.37 -15.66
N GLU A 108 -37.56 -28.47 -15.72
CA GLU A 108 -36.58 -28.83 -14.68
C GLU A 108 -35.51 -27.73 -14.50
N MET A 109 -34.99 -27.17 -15.59
CA MET A 109 -34.00 -26.08 -15.54
C MET A 109 -34.60 -24.78 -14.99
N LEU A 110 -35.87 -24.49 -15.29
CA LEU A 110 -36.58 -23.31 -14.79
C LEU A 110 -36.82 -23.42 -13.28
N VAL A 111 -37.19 -24.60 -12.78
CA VAL A 111 -37.32 -24.85 -11.34
C VAL A 111 -35.97 -24.70 -10.64
N HIS A 112 -34.90 -25.24 -11.21
CA HIS A 112 -33.56 -25.11 -10.65
C HIS A 112 -33.07 -23.65 -10.67
N PHE A 113 -33.35 -22.93 -11.76
CA PHE A 113 -32.98 -21.52 -11.91
C PHE A 113 -33.77 -20.59 -10.99
N ALA A 114 -35.06 -20.87 -10.76
CA ALA A 114 -35.87 -20.14 -9.78
C ALA A 114 -35.32 -20.34 -8.36
N SER A 115 -34.96 -21.58 -8.00
CA SER A 115 -34.31 -21.92 -6.73
C SER A 115 -32.96 -21.20 -6.57
N ASP A 116 -32.14 -21.17 -7.62
CA ASP A 116 -30.85 -20.48 -7.62
C ASP A 116 -31.02 -18.95 -7.50
N ILE A 117 -32.04 -18.35 -8.11
CA ILE A 117 -32.36 -16.92 -7.95
C ILE A 117 -32.76 -16.59 -6.51
N ASP A 118 -33.60 -17.41 -5.88
CA ASP A 118 -34.01 -17.19 -4.50
C ASP A 118 -32.82 -17.31 -3.54
N ARG A 119 -31.95 -18.30 -3.77
CA ARG A 119 -30.71 -18.44 -3.00
C ARG A 119 -29.77 -17.24 -3.20
N PHE A 120 -29.58 -16.82 -4.45
CA PHE A 120 -28.76 -15.65 -4.76
C PHE A 120 -29.31 -14.38 -4.11
N ARG A 121 -30.63 -14.22 -4.03
CA ARG A 121 -31.28 -13.08 -3.36
C ARG A 121 -31.03 -13.08 -1.86
N VAL A 122 -31.09 -14.25 -1.21
CA VAL A 122 -30.77 -14.40 0.21
C VAL A 122 -29.29 -14.08 0.47
N GLU A 123 -28.38 -14.60 -0.35
CA GLU A 123 -26.95 -14.32 -0.26
C GLU A 123 -26.63 -12.84 -0.51
N MET A 124 -27.26 -12.19 -1.49
CA MET A 124 -27.11 -10.75 -1.75
C MET A 124 -27.61 -9.88 -0.59
N ASN A 125 -28.71 -10.25 0.06
CA ASN A 125 -29.19 -9.53 1.24
C ASN A 125 -28.22 -9.65 2.41
N SER A 126 -27.63 -10.83 2.61
CA SER A 126 -26.56 -11.05 3.60
C SER A 126 -25.33 -10.20 3.28
N LEU A 127 -24.88 -10.22 2.02
CA LEU A 127 -23.73 -9.45 1.56
C LEU A 127 -23.95 -7.94 1.69
N SER A 128 -25.17 -7.45 1.41
CA SER A 128 -25.54 -6.05 1.59
C SER A 128 -25.44 -5.63 3.07
N GLY A 129 -25.88 -6.48 3.99
CA GLY A 129 -25.71 -6.28 5.43
C GLY A 129 -24.24 -6.21 5.84
N GLU A 130 -23.42 -7.12 5.33
CA GLU A 130 -21.99 -7.18 5.62
C GLU A 130 -21.22 -5.98 5.04
N ILE A 131 -21.56 -5.53 3.82
CA ILE A 131 -21.01 -4.32 3.20
C ILE A 131 -21.39 -3.08 4.00
N SER A 132 -22.63 -2.99 4.48
CA SER A 132 -23.07 -1.88 5.34
C SER A 132 -22.29 -1.85 6.65
N HIS A 133 -22.05 -3.01 7.26
CA HIS A 133 -21.24 -3.13 8.47
C HIS A 133 -19.79 -2.74 8.23
N SER A 134 -19.19 -3.20 7.12
CA SER A 134 -17.82 -2.88 6.74
C SER A 134 -17.65 -1.37 6.47
N ARG A 135 -18.64 -0.73 5.83
CA ARG A 135 -18.64 0.72 5.60
C ARG A 135 -18.73 1.52 6.90
N ALA A 136 -19.53 1.05 7.87
CA ALA A 136 -19.60 1.65 9.20
C ALA A 136 -18.27 1.51 9.95
N ALA A 137 -17.61 0.34 9.87
CA ALA A 137 -16.29 0.13 10.47
C ALA A 137 -15.22 1.04 9.85
N VAL A 138 -15.18 1.16 8.52
CA VAL A 138 -14.25 2.07 7.81
C VAL A 138 -14.51 3.54 8.19
N SER A 139 -15.78 3.95 8.31
CA SER A 139 -16.13 5.31 8.76
C SER A 139 -15.65 5.57 10.19
N SER A 140 -15.80 4.59 11.09
CA SER A 140 -15.33 4.68 12.47
C SER A 140 -13.81 4.78 12.55
N MET A 141 -13.09 3.97 11.77
CA MET A 141 -11.63 4.03 11.67
C MET A 141 -11.15 5.37 11.14
N ARG A 142 -11.82 5.93 10.13
CA ARG A 142 -11.49 7.26 9.61
C ARG A 142 -11.67 8.34 10.68
N SER A 143 -12.76 8.29 11.44
CA SER A 143 -12.99 9.22 12.56
C SER A 143 -11.94 9.09 13.65
N HIS A 144 -11.52 7.88 14.00
CA HIS A 144 -10.44 7.66 14.97
C HIS A 144 -9.09 8.17 14.45
N LEU A 145 -8.77 7.95 13.17
CA LEU A 145 -7.55 8.48 12.56
C LEU A 145 -7.53 10.00 12.51
N GLU A 146 -8.67 10.63 12.23
CA GLU A 146 -8.81 12.09 12.22
C GLU A 146 -8.57 12.68 13.61
N GLN A 147 -9.15 12.07 14.64
CA GLN A 147 -8.96 12.41 16.06
C GLN A 147 -7.50 12.25 16.51
N VAL A 148 -6.86 11.12 16.19
CA VAL A 148 -5.46 10.87 16.53
C VAL A 148 -4.51 11.80 15.78
N SER A 149 -4.81 12.13 14.51
CA SER A 149 -3.92 12.97 13.71
C SER A 149 -3.89 14.44 14.13
N THR A 150 -5.00 14.96 14.67
CA THR A 150 -5.13 16.40 14.95
C THR A 150 -4.98 16.77 16.42
N ALA A 151 -5.39 15.90 17.35
CA ALA A 151 -5.44 16.27 18.76
C ALA A 151 -4.20 15.84 19.56
N ASP A 152 -3.70 14.62 19.37
CA ASP A 152 -2.63 14.09 20.22
C ASP A 152 -1.23 14.44 19.72
N LEU A 153 -0.98 14.40 18.40
CA LEU A 153 0.40 14.56 17.90
C LEU A 153 0.94 15.98 18.04
N ALA A 154 0.09 17.00 17.80
CA ALA A 154 0.47 18.40 18.00
C ALA A 154 0.60 18.75 19.49
N GLY A 155 -0.27 18.16 20.34
CA GLY A 155 -0.22 18.33 21.80
C GLY A 155 1.01 17.68 22.43
N ASP A 156 1.37 16.49 21.99
CA ASP A 156 2.57 15.78 22.43
C ASP A 156 3.85 16.46 21.95
N ALA A 157 3.87 16.98 20.71
CA ALA A 157 5.00 17.76 20.21
C ALA A 157 5.21 19.05 21.01
N ASP A 158 4.14 19.76 21.38
CA ASP A 158 4.23 20.97 22.23
C ASP A 158 4.69 20.64 23.66
N ARG A 159 4.16 19.56 24.26
CA ARG A 159 4.61 19.08 25.58
C ARG A 159 6.07 18.66 25.56
N MET A 160 6.50 17.93 24.53
CA MET A 160 7.88 17.53 24.33
C MET A 160 8.79 18.74 24.12
N GLY A 161 8.37 19.71 23.31
CA GLY A 161 9.11 20.97 23.12
C GLY A 161 9.31 21.75 24.41
N LYS A 162 8.26 21.85 25.24
CA LYS A 162 8.34 22.45 26.58
C LYS A 162 9.28 21.67 27.50
N GLY A 163 9.20 20.33 27.48
CA GLY A 163 10.11 19.46 28.23
C GLY A 163 11.58 19.66 27.82
N MET A 164 11.86 19.75 26.52
CA MET A 164 13.21 20.01 26.00
C MET A 164 13.72 21.41 26.38
N ALA A 165 12.86 22.43 26.38
CA ALA A 165 13.24 23.77 26.83
C ALA A 165 13.65 23.79 28.31
N ILE A 166 12.89 23.11 29.18
CA ILE A 166 13.21 22.98 30.60
C ILE A 166 14.51 22.20 30.80
N LEU A 167 14.67 21.09 30.10
CA LEU A 167 15.92 20.32 30.13
C LEU A 167 17.11 21.15 29.65
N GLY A 168 16.94 21.97 28.61
CA GLY A 168 17.97 22.88 28.13
C GLY A 168 18.39 23.91 29.19
N THR A 169 17.43 24.49 29.90
CA THR A 169 17.73 25.42 31.01
C THR A 169 18.43 24.73 32.17
N GLU A 170 18.02 23.50 32.50
CA GLU A 170 18.64 22.72 33.59
C GLU A 170 20.07 22.29 33.22
N MET A 171 20.31 21.88 31.98
CA MET A 171 21.65 21.55 31.49
C MET A 171 22.57 22.77 31.46
N ALA A 172 22.05 23.95 31.09
CA ALA A 172 22.83 25.19 31.15
C ALA A 172 23.21 25.54 32.60
N SER A 173 22.26 25.40 33.54
CA SER A 173 22.50 25.57 34.97
C SER A 173 23.56 24.58 35.51
N ALA A 174 23.44 23.30 35.13
CA ALA A 174 24.42 22.28 35.48
C ALA A 174 25.80 22.59 34.89
N GLY A 175 25.88 23.11 33.66
CA GLY A 175 27.11 23.58 33.04
C GLY A 175 27.78 24.70 33.84
N HIS A 176 27.00 25.69 34.29
CA HIS A 176 27.50 26.75 35.17
C HIS A 176 28.00 26.22 36.51
N ALA A 177 27.30 25.25 37.11
CA ALA A 177 27.74 24.62 38.36
C ALA A 177 29.08 23.88 38.19
N VAL A 178 29.25 23.14 37.09
CA VAL A 178 30.51 22.45 36.77
C VAL A 178 31.66 23.44 36.55
N GLU A 179 31.40 24.54 35.84
CA GLU A 179 32.42 25.58 35.62
C GLU A 179 32.83 26.26 36.94
N SER A 180 31.87 26.53 37.82
CA SER A 180 32.16 27.03 39.17
C SER A 180 33.02 26.05 39.97
N MET A 181 32.68 24.76 39.95
CA MET A 181 33.47 23.73 40.63
C MET A 181 34.89 23.64 40.06
N ARG A 182 35.05 23.79 38.74
CA ARG A 182 36.36 23.81 38.09
C ARG A 182 37.18 25.00 38.58
N SER A 183 36.60 26.20 38.60
CA SER A 183 37.24 27.40 39.12
C SER A 183 37.68 27.22 40.58
N ASP A 184 36.83 26.62 41.41
CA ASP A 184 37.14 26.35 42.82
C ASP A 184 38.32 25.36 42.96
N LEU A 185 38.36 24.31 42.13
CA LEU A 185 39.47 23.36 42.11
C LEU A 185 40.79 24.03 41.65
N GLU A 186 40.74 24.92 40.66
CA GLU A 186 41.92 25.68 40.20
C GLU A 186 42.44 26.61 41.31
N LEU A 187 41.54 27.27 42.04
CA LEU A 187 41.87 28.12 43.19
C LEU A 187 42.47 27.32 44.35
N LEU A 188 41.90 26.15 44.66
CA LEU A 188 42.44 25.23 45.66
C LEU A 188 43.84 24.72 45.26
N ALA A 189 44.03 24.34 44.00
CA ALA A 189 45.33 23.92 43.48
C ALA A 189 46.38 25.05 43.54
N GLN A 190 45.98 26.30 43.25
CA GLN A 190 46.85 27.46 43.41
C GLN A 190 47.24 27.70 44.87
N ARG A 191 46.27 27.65 45.80
CA ARG A 191 46.54 27.76 47.25
C ARG A 191 47.46 26.66 47.75
N PHE A 192 47.27 25.43 47.27
CA PHE A 192 48.13 24.30 47.63
C PHE A 192 49.56 24.51 47.14
N ARG A 193 49.75 25.00 45.90
CA ARG A 193 51.07 25.36 45.37
C ARG A 193 51.73 26.50 46.14
N SER A 194 50.99 27.55 46.50
CA SER A 194 51.55 28.64 47.30
C SER A 194 51.90 28.21 48.73
N PHE A 195 51.08 27.34 49.34
CA PHE A 195 51.36 26.76 50.64
C PHE A 195 52.63 25.89 50.61
N ASN A 196 52.78 25.05 49.58
CA ASN A 196 53.95 24.19 49.42
C ASN A 196 55.22 24.96 48.99
N GLY A 197 55.08 26.02 48.18
CA GLY A 197 56.19 26.87 47.71
C GLY A 197 56.69 27.91 48.71
N GLY A 198 55.95 28.13 49.81
CA GLY A 198 56.31 29.05 50.89
C GLY A 198 57.17 28.44 52.01
N MET A 199 57.50 27.14 51.95
CA MET A 199 58.48 26.55 52.86
C MET A 199 59.89 26.78 52.32
N PRO A 200 60.75 27.61 52.96
CA PRO A 200 62.15 27.62 52.63
C PRO A 200 62.71 26.24 52.99
N THR A 201 63.13 25.49 51.98
CA THR A 201 63.93 24.28 52.17
C THR A 201 65.30 24.71 52.70
N THR A 202 65.42 24.90 54.01
CA THR A 202 66.71 24.99 54.69
C THR A 202 67.33 23.60 54.71
N ASN A 203 67.73 23.09 53.54
CA ASN A 203 68.50 21.86 53.44
C ASN A 203 69.66 22.04 52.46
N GLY A 204 70.84 22.20 53.07
CA GLY A 204 72.08 21.70 52.49
C GLY A 204 72.91 22.72 51.73
N LYS A 205 73.62 23.59 52.47
CA LYS A 205 75.05 23.87 52.26
C LYS A 205 75.56 24.71 53.43
N ALA A 206 75.98 24.01 54.49
CA ALA A 206 76.97 24.58 55.39
C ALA A 206 78.25 24.72 54.58
N ASP A 207 78.55 25.95 54.16
CA ASP A 207 79.82 26.30 53.52
C ASP A 207 80.94 25.91 54.48
N LYS A 208 81.73 24.93 54.05
CA LYS A 208 82.92 24.45 54.74
C LYS A 208 83.96 25.57 54.63
N PRO A 209 84.53 26.09 55.73
CA PRO A 209 85.54 27.15 55.63
C PRO A 209 86.81 26.55 55.01
N PRO A 210 87.47 27.21 54.05
CA PRO A 210 88.77 26.77 53.60
C PRO A 210 89.80 27.02 54.71
N VAL A 211 90.27 25.92 55.30
CA VAL A 211 91.53 25.87 56.05
C VAL A 211 92.66 26.09 55.05
N GLY A 212 93.18 27.32 55.01
CA GLY A 212 94.39 27.70 54.29
C GLY A 212 95.36 28.40 55.25
N ARG A 213 96.27 27.60 55.81
CA ARG A 213 97.43 27.96 56.66
C ARG A 213 98.46 28.72 55.79
N SER A 214 98.84 29.96 56.13
CA SER A 214 100.13 30.38 56.77
C SER A 214 101.38 30.17 55.88
N VAL A 215 102.39 31.03 55.67
CA VAL A 215 103.00 32.22 56.30
C VAL A 215 103.86 32.93 55.22
N VAL A 216 104.30 34.17 55.50
CA VAL A 216 105.57 34.79 55.06
C VAL A 216 106.70 33.80 54.80
#